data_AF-A0A7W8NCL8-F1
#
_entry.id   AF-A0A7W8NCL8-F1
#
_cell.length_a   1.000
_cell.length_b   1.000
_cell.length_c   1.000
_cell.angle_alpha   90.00
_cell.angle_beta   90.00
_cell.angle_gamma   90.00
#
_symmetry.space_group_name_H-M   'P 1'
#
loop_
_entity.id
_entity.type
_entity.pdbx_description
1 polymer ?
#
loop_
_entity_poly.entity_id
_entity_poly.type
_entity_poly.pdbx_seq_one_letter_code
_entity_poly.pdbx_strand_id
1 'polypeptide(L)'
;MHRWLCPLILVLSASAGAQDLQKCGGVPDAPAWVRSGVYSGVLGTKSVTLGLDASDPAANRYFYAGRKRDLRLTAFHSGDTLILQEEVRKSLGSAPVVTGCFTLTSLEGELRGSWKVPGAASTLRVSLEPLNVAALPLKLLPSPGLIRLRKKDPLAFVRLNRVWSVAADGQSVREPLSGLSYPRLPNASSGLQAAMQDRLLSHAVNALECASNLPENGDGEGYHLSAAVTLLTSRLLSLREDIDYYCGGAHPDSATSGLILDRASGRPVPLSALWPSLTPTRLKALYLATSASDPASECDDTLREMDSSFAVSLSGGGLTLTPTALPHVVSACAESVVVPYGQLRRGANPASPYFTDLYPK
;
A
#
# COMPACT_ATOMS: atom_id res chain seq x y z
N MET A 1 -32.08 -35.89 -40.41
CA MET A 1 -32.95 -36.72 -39.55
C MET A 1 -32.09 -37.49 -38.58
N HIS A 2 -31.94 -37.04 -37.34
CA HIS A 2 -32.07 -37.87 -36.13
C HIS A 2 -31.95 -36.98 -34.89
N ARG A 3 -32.88 -37.24 -33.98
CA ARG A 3 -33.25 -36.50 -32.79
C ARG A 3 -32.51 -37.06 -31.57
N TRP A 4 -32.19 -36.16 -30.64
CA TRP A 4 -32.34 -36.29 -29.17
C TRP A 4 -31.45 -37.29 -28.42
N LEU A 5 -30.70 -36.79 -27.42
CA LEU A 5 -31.05 -36.97 -26.00
C LEU A 5 -30.17 -36.07 -25.12
N CYS A 6 -30.84 -35.29 -24.27
CA CYS A 6 -30.31 -34.44 -23.22
C CYS A 6 -30.51 -35.18 -21.89
N PRO A 7 -29.52 -35.24 -20.97
CA PRO A 7 -29.82 -35.56 -19.58
C PRO A 7 -29.56 -34.37 -18.66
N LEU A 8 -30.66 -34.02 -17.99
CA LEU A 8 -30.80 -33.67 -16.58
C LEU A 8 -29.73 -32.80 -15.90
N ILE A 9 -30.24 -31.62 -15.55
CA ILE A 9 -29.94 -30.79 -14.38
C ILE A 9 -29.64 -31.63 -13.13
N LEU A 10 -28.48 -31.36 -12.51
CA LEU A 10 -28.27 -31.50 -11.07
C LEU A 10 -27.80 -30.13 -10.55
N VAL A 11 -28.72 -29.38 -9.92
CA VAL A 11 -28.37 -28.22 -9.10
C VAL A 11 -28.43 -28.66 -7.65
N LEU A 12 -27.25 -28.89 -7.08
CA LEU A 12 -26.92 -28.90 -5.65
C LEU A 12 -25.52 -28.27 -5.61
N SER A 13 -25.23 -27.18 -4.91
CA SER A 13 -25.62 -26.87 -3.53
C SER A 13 -25.60 -25.35 -3.33
N ALA A 14 -26.66 -24.79 -2.74
CA ALA A 14 -26.57 -23.48 -2.10
C ALA A 14 -25.71 -23.63 -0.83
N SER A 15 -24.60 -22.91 -0.78
CA SER A 15 -23.71 -22.83 0.37
C SER A 15 -24.46 -22.18 1.54
N ALA A 16 -24.47 -22.86 2.69
CA ALA A 16 -25.05 -22.37 3.95
C ALA A 16 -24.31 -21.17 4.58
N GLY A 17 -23.53 -20.41 3.79
CA GLY A 17 -22.80 -19.20 4.23
C GLY A 17 -23.36 -17.89 3.67
N ALA A 18 -24.28 -17.92 2.70
CA ALA A 18 -24.77 -16.70 2.06
C ALA A 18 -25.93 -16.00 2.81
N GLN A 19 -26.66 -16.71 3.67
CA GLN A 19 -27.88 -16.16 4.30
C GLN A 19 -27.62 -15.20 5.48
N ASP A 20 -26.45 -15.25 6.13
CA ASP A 20 -26.14 -14.39 7.30
C ASP A 20 -25.49 -13.05 6.92
N LEU A 21 -25.13 -12.87 5.65
CA LEU A 21 -24.48 -11.67 5.12
C LEU A 21 -25.45 -10.57 4.69
N GLN A 22 -26.77 -10.75 4.83
CA GLN A 22 -27.76 -9.81 4.31
C GLN A 22 -28.61 -9.17 5.42
N LYS A 23 -27.94 -8.63 6.45
CA LYS A 23 -28.62 -8.04 7.61
C LYS A 23 -29.33 -6.72 7.29
N CYS A 24 -28.97 -6.10 6.16
CA CYS A 24 -29.61 -4.89 5.65
C CYS A 24 -30.76 -5.15 4.67
N GLY A 25 -31.04 -6.42 4.31
CA GLY A 25 -32.06 -6.80 3.33
C GLY A 25 -31.66 -6.51 1.87
N GLY A 26 -32.64 -6.59 0.97
CA GLY A 26 -32.48 -6.38 -0.48
C GLY A 26 -32.26 -7.68 -1.27
N VAL A 27 -31.65 -7.56 -2.44
CA VAL A 27 -31.05 -8.65 -3.23
C VAL A 27 -29.60 -8.26 -3.57
N PRO A 28 -28.69 -9.21 -3.83
CA PRO A 28 -27.30 -8.92 -4.16
C PRO A 28 -27.13 -7.93 -5.32
N ASP A 29 -25.97 -7.29 -5.34
CA ASP A 29 -25.53 -6.30 -6.32
C ASP A 29 -26.21 -4.92 -6.19
N ALA A 30 -25.54 -3.90 -6.72
CA ALA A 30 -26.04 -2.54 -6.75
C ALA A 30 -27.12 -2.35 -7.84
N PRO A 31 -28.03 -1.37 -7.72
CA PRO A 31 -28.95 -1.02 -8.80
C PRO A 31 -28.21 -0.62 -10.09
N ALA A 32 -28.84 -0.84 -11.24
CA ALA A 32 -28.25 -0.58 -12.55
C ALA A 32 -27.85 0.89 -12.81
N TRP A 33 -28.35 1.85 -12.02
CA TRP A 33 -27.96 3.26 -12.12
C TRP A 33 -26.65 3.58 -11.41
N VAL A 34 -26.16 2.72 -10.51
CA VAL A 34 -24.92 2.97 -9.75
C VAL A 34 -23.74 3.04 -10.71
N ARG A 35 -22.87 4.03 -10.49
CA ARG A 35 -21.65 4.26 -11.26
C ARG A 35 -20.47 4.35 -10.31
N SER A 36 -19.30 3.91 -10.78
CA SER A 36 -18.05 4.11 -10.05
C SER A 36 -17.80 5.60 -9.84
N GLY A 37 -17.36 5.98 -8.64
CA GLY A 37 -17.16 7.37 -8.30
C GLY A 37 -16.83 7.57 -6.82
N VAL A 38 -16.36 8.78 -6.51
CA VAL A 38 -16.15 9.23 -5.13
C VAL A 38 -17.21 10.27 -4.80
N TYR A 39 -17.81 10.14 -3.63
CA TYR A 39 -18.85 11.01 -3.12
C TYR A 39 -18.41 11.57 -1.77
N SER A 40 -18.76 12.81 -1.46
CA SER A 40 -18.42 13.45 -0.19
C SER A 40 -19.63 14.15 0.39
N GLY A 41 -19.75 14.14 1.71
CA GLY A 41 -20.85 14.82 2.39
C GLY A 41 -20.94 14.40 3.84
N VAL A 42 -22.16 14.13 4.32
CA VAL A 42 -22.43 13.86 5.72
C VAL A 42 -23.21 12.57 5.95
N LEU A 43 -22.85 11.90 7.06
CA LEU A 43 -23.62 10.86 7.73
C LEU A 43 -23.95 11.39 9.13
N GLY A 44 -25.23 11.71 9.36
CA GLY A 44 -25.66 12.49 10.51
C GLY A 44 -24.99 13.86 10.52
N THR A 45 -24.11 14.10 11.49
CA THR A 45 -23.31 15.33 11.60
C THR A 45 -21.84 15.13 11.23
N LYS A 46 -21.44 13.92 10.83
CA LYS A 46 -20.05 13.57 10.59
C LYS A 46 -19.75 13.62 9.09
N SER A 47 -18.65 14.27 8.73
CA SER A 47 -18.16 14.28 7.36
C SER A 47 -17.63 12.91 6.95
N VAL A 48 -18.08 12.43 5.80
CA VAL A 48 -17.67 11.15 5.22
C VAL A 48 -17.31 11.31 3.75
N THR A 49 -16.44 10.43 3.27
CA THR A 49 -16.16 10.25 1.84
C THR A 49 -16.36 8.78 1.50
N LEU A 50 -17.12 8.51 0.45
CA LEU A 50 -17.56 7.19 0.02
C LEU A 50 -17.07 6.93 -1.39
N GLY A 51 -16.44 5.78 -1.61
CA GLY A 51 -16.07 5.30 -2.94
C GLY A 51 -16.96 4.14 -3.34
N LEU A 52 -17.55 4.24 -4.52
CA LEU A 52 -18.21 3.14 -5.21
C LEU A 52 -17.38 2.70 -6.40
N ASP A 53 -17.27 1.40 -6.60
CA ASP A 53 -16.73 0.80 -7.81
C ASP A 53 -17.72 -0.26 -8.32
N ALA A 54 -18.36 0.05 -9.44
CA ALA A 54 -19.31 -0.84 -10.11
C ALA A 54 -18.60 -2.03 -10.80
N SER A 55 -17.30 -1.92 -11.08
CA SER A 55 -16.51 -2.99 -11.71
C SER A 55 -15.84 -3.91 -10.70
N ASP A 56 -15.57 -3.42 -9.49
CA ASP A 56 -15.06 -4.20 -8.37
C ASP A 56 -15.84 -3.85 -7.09
N PRO A 57 -17.02 -4.47 -6.86
CA PRO A 57 -17.83 -4.18 -5.68
C PRO A 57 -17.13 -4.45 -4.35
N ALA A 58 -16.06 -5.26 -4.33
CA ALA A 58 -15.27 -5.51 -3.11
C ALA A 58 -14.41 -4.28 -2.71
N ALA A 59 -14.18 -3.35 -3.63
CA ALA A 59 -13.46 -2.10 -3.36
C ALA A 59 -14.34 -1.01 -2.74
N ASN A 60 -15.67 -1.21 -2.68
CA ASN A 60 -16.63 -0.29 -2.09
C ASN A 60 -16.31 -0.06 -0.61
N ARG A 61 -16.11 1.20 -0.24
CA ARG A 61 -15.76 1.58 1.13
C ARG A 61 -16.00 3.06 1.37
N TYR A 62 -16.01 3.44 2.64
CA TYR A 62 -16.09 4.84 3.02
C TYR A 62 -15.22 5.12 4.25
N PHE A 63 -14.89 6.38 4.49
CA PHE A 63 -14.21 6.79 5.72
C PHE A 63 -14.81 8.07 6.29
N TYR A 64 -14.73 8.18 7.62
CA TYR A 64 -14.96 9.43 8.32
C TYR A 64 -13.73 10.33 8.22
N ALA A 65 -13.94 11.63 8.00
CA ALA A 65 -12.86 12.60 7.92
C ALA A 65 -11.94 12.50 9.16
N GLY A 66 -10.62 12.38 8.91
CA GLY A 66 -9.61 12.28 9.96
C GLY A 66 -9.42 10.88 10.57
N ARG A 67 -10.16 9.85 10.14
CA ARG A 67 -9.98 8.49 10.65
C ARG A 67 -8.97 7.68 9.83
N LYS A 68 -8.34 6.71 10.51
CA LYS A 68 -7.34 5.78 9.94
C LYS A 68 -7.92 4.61 9.15
N ARG A 69 -9.20 4.32 9.29
CA ARG A 69 -9.80 3.11 8.73
C ARG A 69 -10.86 3.47 7.70
N ASP A 70 -10.80 2.78 6.58
CA ASP A 70 -11.93 2.65 5.69
C ASP A 70 -12.86 1.57 6.26
N LEU A 71 -14.16 1.77 6.08
CA LEU A 71 -15.22 0.85 6.44
C LEU A 71 -15.71 0.21 5.15
N ARG A 72 -15.64 -1.12 5.09
CA ARG A 72 -16.02 -1.89 3.90
C ARG A 72 -17.53 -1.86 3.71
N LEU A 73 -17.94 -1.85 2.45
CA LEU A 73 -19.34 -1.79 2.06
C LEU A 73 -19.67 -2.92 1.11
N THR A 74 -20.66 -3.74 1.45
CA THR A 74 -21.24 -4.73 0.53
C THR A 74 -22.51 -4.16 -0.08
N ALA A 75 -22.64 -4.18 -1.40
CA ALA A 75 -23.76 -3.58 -2.11
C ALA A 75 -24.90 -4.58 -2.36
N PHE A 76 -26.12 -4.09 -2.13
CA PHE A 76 -27.39 -4.76 -2.39
C PHE A 76 -28.37 -3.74 -2.99
N HIS A 77 -29.54 -4.20 -3.41
CA HIS A 77 -30.62 -3.31 -3.81
C HIS A 77 -32.02 -3.78 -3.41
N SER A 78 -32.96 -2.83 -3.38
CA SER A 78 -34.40 -3.12 -3.27
C SER A 78 -35.13 -2.19 -4.25
N GLY A 79 -35.60 -2.76 -5.36
CA GLY A 79 -35.99 -1.96 -6.52
C GLY A 79 -34.83 -1.06 -6.95
N ASP A 80 -35.10 0.23 -7.16
CA ASP A 80 -34.08 1.23 -7.50
C ASP A 80 -33.31 1.79 -6.29
N THR A 81 -33.56 1.28 -5.08
CA THR A 81 -32.85 1.76 -3.89
C THR A 81 -31.54 1.01 -3.71
N LEU A 82 -30.43 1.75 -3.60
CA LEU A 82 -29.12 1.19 -3.24
C LEU A 82 -29.07 0.93 -1.74
N ILE A 83 -28.69 -0.28 -1.37
CA ILE A 83 -28.43 -0.67 0.02
C ILE A 83 -26.92 -0.93 0.12
N LEU A 84 -26.24 -0.27 1.06
CA LEU A 84 -24.83 -0.58 1.36
C LEU A 84 -24.74 -1.08 2.79
N GLN A 85 -24.23 -2.29 2.95
CA GLN A 85 -24.00 -2.91 4.24
C GLN A 85 -22.59 -2.59 4.73
N GLU A 86 -22.48 -1.88 5.84
CA GLU A 86 -21.21 -1.59 6.49
C GLU A 86 -20.75 -2.78 7.32
N GLU A 87 -19.52 -3.21 7.04
CA GLU A 87 -18.91 -4.36 7.67
C GLU A 87 -17.62 -3.99 8.38
N VAL A 88 -17.54 -4.39 9.66
CA VAL A 88 -16.39 -4.12 10.52
C VAL A 88 -15.87 -5.43 11.08
N ARG A 89 -14.55 -5.58 11.11
CA ARG A 89 -13.91 -6.66 11.85
C ARG A 89 -13.79 -6.26 13.33
N LYS A 90 -14.35 -7.07 14.24
CA LYS A 90 -14.27 -6.84 15.70
C LYS A 90 -13.18 -7.65 16.39
N SER A 91 -12.78 -8.77 15.78
CA SER A 91 -11.74 -9.69 16.28
C SER A 91 -10.96 -10.30 15.11
N LEU A 92 -9.70 -10.65 15.35
CA LEU A 92 -8.87 -11.35 14.36
C LEU A 92 -9.43 -12.75 14.08
N GLY A 93 -9.31 -13.19 12.82
CA GLY A 93 -9.79 -14.51 12.38
C GLY A 93 -11.31 -14.68 12.34
N SER A 94 -12.09 -13.71 12.81
CA SER A 94 -13.55 -13.76 12.77
C SER A 94 -14.11 -13.14 11.49
N ALA A 95 -15.30 -13.60 11.09
CA ALA A 95 -16.07 -12.95 10.04
C ALA A 95 -16.36 -11.47 10.41
N PRO A 96 -16.37 -10.56 9.43
CA PRO A 96 -16.85 -9.20 9.66
C PRO A 96 -18.28 -9.21 10.22
N VAL A 97 -18.60 -8.24 11.07
CA VAL A 97 -19.95 -8.02 11.58
C VAL A 97 -20.56 -6.81 10.89
N VAL A 98 -21.86 -6.88 10.65
CA VAL A 98 -22.62 -5.77 10.10
C VAL A 98 -22.87 -4.73 11.19
N THR A 99 -22.39 -3.52 10.99
CA THR A 99 -22.53 -2.41 11.95
C THR A 99 -23.49 -1.33 11.46
N GLY A 100 -23.76 -1.27 10.17
CA GLY A 100 -24.58 -0.22 9.58
C GLY A 100 -25.23 -0.63 8.25
N CYS A 101 -26.36 -0.01 7.96
CA CYS A 101 -27.11 -0.17 6.73
C CYS A 101 -27.40 1.20 6.14
N PHE A 102 -26.80 1.50 5.00
CA PHE A 102 -27.20 2.62 4.16
C PHE A 102 -28.43 2.23 3.32
N THR A 103 -29.32 3.18 3.11
CA THR A 103 -30.42 3.11 2.15
C THR A 103 -30.40 4.41 1.38
N LEU A 104 -30.02 4.35 0.10
CA LEU A 104 -29.69 5.51 -0.72
C LEU A 104 -30.46 5.48 -2.03
N THR A 105 -30.91 6.67 -2.43
CA THR A 105 -31.41 6.94 -3.78
C THR A 105 -30.50 7.97 -4.45
N SER A 106 -30.53 8.00 -5.78
CA SER A 106 -29.81 8.98 -6.57
C SER A 106 -30.77 10.00 -7.19
N LEU A 107 -30.44 11.28 -7.06
CA LEU A 107 -31.08 12.37 -7.78
C LEU A 107 -30.00 13.27 -8.36
N GLU A 108 -29.94 13.38 -9.69
CA GLU A 108 -28.91 14.18 -10.40
C GLU A 108 -27.46 13.79 -10.01
N GLY A 109 -27.25 12.53 -9.62
CA GLY A 109 -25.96 12.01 -9.17
C GLY A 109 -25.69 12.19 -7.67
N GLU A 110 -26.46 12.99 -6.95
CA GLU A 110 -26.38 13.07 -5.49
C GLU A 110 -26.95 11.82 -4.84
N LEU A 111 -26.27 11.29 -3.82
CA LEU A 111 -26.77 10.18 -3.02
C LEU A 111 -27.39 10.71 -1.73
N ARG A 112 -28.68 10.46 -1.55
CA ARG A 112 -29.44 10.88 -0.37
C ARG A 112 -30.16 9.69 0.25
N GLY A 113 -30.34 9.74 1.56
CA GLY A 113 -31.11 8.72 2.26
C GLY A 113 -30.76 8.62 3.73
N SER A 114 -30.59 7.39 4.21
CA SER A 114 -30.38 7.13 5.63
C SER A 114 -29.33 6.06 5.90
N TRP A 115 -28.78 6.10 7.10
CA TRP A 115 -27.96 5.06 7.69
C TRP A 115 -28.60 4.62 9.01
N LYS A 116 -28.55 3.32 9.33
CA LYS A 116 -28.99 2.81 10.64
C LYS A 116 -28.18 1.60 11.08
N VAL A 117 -28.13 1.38 12.39
CA VAL A 117 -27.68 0.10 12.95
C VAL A 117 -28.71 -0.99 12.59
N PRO A 118 -28.31 -2.21 12.21
CA PRO A 118 -29.25 -3.30 11.98
C PRO A 118 -30.17 -3.52 13.18
N GLY A 119 -31.48 -3.62 12.93
CA GLY A 119 -32.50 -3.80 13.97
C GLY A 119 -32.84 -2.55 14.80
N ALA A 120 -32.10 -1.44 14.65
CA ALA A 120 -32.42 -0.19 15.34
C ALA A 120 -33.52 0.61 14.62
N ALA A 121 -34.34 1.31 15.40
CA ALA A 121 -35.38 2.20 14.88
C ALA A 121 -34.83 3.58 14.46
N SER A 122 -33.80 4.08 15.14
CA SER A 122 -33.20 5.39 14.87
C SER A 122 -32.36 5.36 13.59
N THR A 123 -32.53 6.38 12.76
CA THR A 123 -31.76 6.57 11.53
C THR A 123 -30.95 7.86 11.59
N LEU A 124 -29.82 7.88 10.90
CA LEU A 124 -29.02 9.07 10.62
C LEU A 124 -29.23 9.46 9.16
N ARG A 125 -29.39 10.76 8.89
CA ARG A 125 -29.49 11.27 7.52
C ARG A 125 -28.17 11.08 6.77
N VAL A 126 -28.24 10.69 5.50
CA VAL A 126 -27.11 10.65 4.58
C VAL A 126 -27.34 11.62 3.43
N SER A 127 -26.33 12.42 3.11
CA SER A 127 -26.34 13.35 1.97
C SER A 127 -24.93 13.44 1.42
N LEU A 128 -24.72 12.96 0.20
CA LEU A 128 -23.42 12.88 -0.45
C LEU A 128 -23.52 13.43 -1.88
N GLU A 129 -22.57 14.27 -2.25
CA GLU A 129 -22.46 14.85 -3.58
C GLU A 129 -21.31 14.20 -4.34
N PRO A 130 -21.41 14.02 -5.67
CA PRO A 130 -20.30 13.58 -6.51
C PRO A 130 -19.08 14.49 -6.34
N LEU A 131 -17.92 13.91 -6.06
CA LEU A 131 -16.67 14.63 -5.92
C LEU A 131 -15.86 14.53 -7.21
N ASN A 132 -15.64 15.66 -7.88
CA ASN A 132 -14.73 15.72 -9.02
C ASN A 132 -13.26 15.65 -8.55
N VAL A 133 -12.78 14.44 -8.28
CA VAL A 133 -11.43 14.18 -7.77
C VAL A 133 -10.33 14.69 -8.72
N ALA A 134 -10.58 14.64 -10.03
CA ALA A 134 -9.63 15.12 -11.04
C ALA A 134 -9.38 16.64 -10.93
N ALA A 135 -10.39 17.41 -10.53
CA ALA A 135 -10.33 18.87 -10.39
C ALA A 135 -9.80 19.32 -9.01
N LEU A 136 -9.60 18.42 -8.05
CA LEU A 136 -9.12 18.80 -6.73
C LEU A 136 -7.70 19.40 -6.80
N PRO A 137 -7.44 20.52 -6.10
CA PRO A 137 -6.11 21.08 -6.02
C PRO A 137 -5.18 20.12 -5.26
N LEU A 138 -3.94 20.00 -5.73
CA LEU A 138 -2.91 19.24 -5.04
C LEU A 138 -2.50 19.98 -3.77
N LYS A 139 -2.51 19.27 -2.64
CA LYS A 139 -2.02 19.75 -1.33
C LYS A 139 -0.61 19.29 -1.03
N LEU A 140 -0.10 18.39 -1.87
CA LEU A 140 1.25 17.84 -1.85
C LEU A 140 2.00 18.25 -3.12
N LEU A 141 3.31 18.05 -3.14
CA LEU A 141 4.12 18.34 -4.32
C LEU A 141 3.62 17.50 -5.51
N PRO A 142 3.37 18.11 -6.69
CA PRO A 142 3.01 17.34 -7.88
C PRO A 142 4.10 16.32 -8.21
N SER A 143 3.71 15.05 -8.31
CA SER A 143 4.64 13.92 -8.44
C SER A 143 3.96 12.79 -9.23
N PRO A 144 4.73 11.95 -9.95
CA PRO A 144 4.17 10.84 -10.71
C PRO A 144 3.32 9.87 -9.87
N GLY A 145 3.74 9.56 -8.64
CA GLY A 145 3.01 8.70 -7.72
C GLY A 145 1.70 9.33 -7.25
N LEU A 146 1.70 10.61 -6.88
CA LEU A 146 0.47 11.31 -6.51
C LEU A 146 -0.56 11.41 -7.65
N ILE A 147 -0.10 11.68 -8.88
CA ILE A 147 -0.98 11.70 -10.06
C ILE A 147 -1.50 10.31 -10.39
N ARG A 148 -0.67 9.27 -10.22
CA ARG A 148 -1.09 7.87 -10.39
C ARG A 148 -2.12 7.48 -9.33
N LEU A 149 -1.91 7.84 -8.06
CA LEU A 149 -2.85 7.57 -6.97
C LEU A 149 -4.21 8.19 -7.29
N ARG A 150 -4.24 9.47 -7.69
CA ARG A 150 -5.48 10.16 -8.11
C ARG A 150 -6.30 9.40 -9.14
N LYS A 151 -5.64 8.73 -10.09
CA LYS A 151 -6.30 7.98 -11.17
C LYS A 151 -6.68 6.57 -10.76
N LYS A 152 -5.77 5.86 -10.08
CA LYS A 152 -5.90 4.45 -9.76
C LYS A 152 -6.78 4.22 -8.53
N ASP A 153 -6.66 5.07 -7.52
CA ASP A 153 -7.45 5.03 -6.30
C ASP A 153 -7.83 6.46 -5.88
N PRO A 154 -8.90 7.01 -6.50
CA PRO A 154 -9.33 8.37 -6.23
C PRO A 154 -9.78 8.56 -4.77
N LEU A 155 -10.26 7.51 -4.10
CA LEU A 155 -10.67 7.58 -2.69
C LEU A 155 -9.45 7.73 -1.78
N ALA A 156 -8.43 6.88 -1.97
CA ALA A 156 -7.15 7.00 -1.25
C ALA A 156 -6.45 8.34 -1.55
N PHE A 157 -6.54 8.84 -2.77
CA PHE A 157 -6.03 10.17 -3.12
C PHE A 157 -6.72 11.28 -2.30
N VAL A 158 -8.05 11.32 -2.26
CA VAL A 158 -8.80 12.33 -1.47
C VAL A 158 -8.37 12.28 -0.01
N ARG A 159 -8.17 11.06 0.49
CA ARG A 159 -7.75 10.82 1.85
C ARG A 159 -6.33 11.32 2.12
N LEU A 160 -5.37 11.07 1.25
CA LEU A 160 -3.94 11.39 1.46
C LEU A 160 -3.50 12.75 0.92
N ASN A 161 -4.28 13.39 0.04
CA ASN A 161 -4.00 14.73 -0.52
C ASN A 161 -4.26 15.84 0.51
N ARG A 162 -3.43 15.87 1.54
CA ARG A 162 -3.43 16.81 2.66
C ARG A 162 -2.01 17.29 2.94
N VAL A 163 -1.88 18.40 3.67
CA VAL A 163 -0.57 18.89 4.08
C VAL A 163 0.06 17.89 5.06
N TRP A 164 1.29 17.50 4.80
CA TRP A 164 2.09 16.67 5.70
C TRP A 164 2.94 17.55 6.62
N SER A 165 3.13 17.10 7.85
CA SER A 165 3.87 17.86 8.85
C SER A 165 5.36 17.57 8.73
N VAL A 166 6.18 18.61 8.62
CA VAL A 166 7.64 18.50 8.72
C VAL A 166 8.02 18.51 10.21
N ALA A 167 8.92 17.62 10.62
CA ALA A 167 9.43 17.58 11.99
C ALA A 167 10.21 18.85 12.34
N ALA A 168 10.34 19.13 13.63
CA ALA A 168 10.98 20.36 14.13
C ALA A 168 12.45 20.51 13.66
N ASP A 169 13.16 19.39 13.49
CA ASP A 169 14.53 19.35 12.96
C ASP A 169 14.61 19.56 11.44
N GLY A 170 13.47 19.56 10.74
CA GLY A 170 13.39 19.65 9.29
C GLY A 170 13.83 18.39 8.53
N GLN A 171 14.30 17.34 9.22
CA GLN A 171 14.94 16.15 8.66
C GLN A 171 13.96 15.01 8.36
N SER A 172 12.71 15.13 8.80
CA SER A 172 11.67 14.17 8.46
C SER A 172 10.34 14.85 8.13
N VAL A 173 9.51 14.13 7.38
CA VAL A 173 8.13 14.48 7.09
C VAL A 173 7.22 13.35 7.58
N ARG A 174 6.06 13.70 8.13
CA ARG A 174 5.10 12.76 8.69
C ARG A 174 3.75 12.90 7.99
N GLU A 175 3.22 11.77 7.54
CA GLU A 175 1.86 11.68 7.01
C GLU A 175 0.88 11.56 8.19
N PRO A 176 -0.08 12.49 8.35
CA PRO A 176 -0.81 12.65 9.60
C PRO A 176 -1.86 11.56 9.88
N LEU A 177 -2.34 10.81 8.88
CA LEU A 177 -3.31 9.75 9.09
C LEU A 177 -2.65 8.44 9.53
N SER A 178 -1.74 7.91 8.71
CA SER A 178 -0.97 6.71 9.01
C SER A 178 -0.04 6.93 10.20
N GLY A 179 0.45 8.16 10.37
CA GLY A 179 1.43 8.53 11.37
C GLY A 179 2.87 8.16 10.98
N LEU A 180 3.07 7.59 9.79
CA LEU A 180 4.39 7.21 9.28
C LEU A 180 5.25 8.45 9.05
N SER A 181 6.54 8.31 9.35
CA SER A 181 7.56 9.32 9.10
C SER A 181 8.54 8.83 8.05
N TYR A 182 9.10 9.75 7.29
CA TYR A 182 10.07 9.46 6.25
C TYR A 182 11.18 10.52 6.23
N PRO A 183 12.43 10.16 5.86
CA PRO A 183 13.50 11.13 5.71
C PRO A 183 13.12 12.28 4.77
N ARG A 184 13.59 13.48 5.10
CA ARG A 184 13.44 14.68 4.31
C ARG A 184 14.79 15.35 4.13
N LEU A 185 15.05 15.83 2.92
CA LEU A 185 16.24 16.60 2.58
C LEU A 185 15.84 18.04 2.26
N PRO A 186 16.01 19.01 3.20
CA PRO A 186 15.52 20.38 3.03
C PRO A 186 15.97 21.09 1.74
N ASN A 187 17.17 20.75 1.25
CA ASN A 187 17.80 21.37 0.08
C ASN A 187 17.84 20.45 -1.15
N ALA A 188 16.96 19.45 -1.21
CA ALA A 188 16.87 18.55 -2.36
C ALA A 188 16.21 19.22 -3.58
N SER A 189 16.52 18.74 -4.78
CA SER A 189 15.79 19.16 -5.98
C SER A 189 14.30 18.81 -5.87
N SER A 190 13.46 19.48 -6.65
CA SER A 190 12.03 19.14 -6.72
C SER A 190 11.79 17.71 -7.16
N GLY A 191 12.60 17.19 -8.10
CA GLY A 191 12.54 15.80 -8.55
C GLY A 191 12.82 14.80 -7.43
N LEU A 192 13.87 15.04 -6.63
CA LEU A 192 14.20 14.17 -5.50
C LEU A 192 13.15 14.27 -4.39
N GLN A 193 12.68 15.47 -4.06
CA GLN A 193 11.59 15.66 -3.08
C GLN A 193 10.32 14.93 -3.52
N ALA A 194 9.97 15.00 -4.81
CA ALA A 194 8.81 14.28 -5.37
C ALA A 194 8.98 12.76 -5.26
N ALA A 195 10.17 12.23 -5.57
CA ALA A 195 10.46 10.80 -5.45
C ALA A 195 10.35 10.31 -4.00
N MET A 196 10.91 11.06 -3.04
CA MET A 196 10.81 10.72 -1.61
C MET A 196 9.36 10.84 -1.10
N GLN A 197 8.61 11.84 -1.56
CA GLN A 197 7.18 11.94 -1.25
C GLN A 197 6.40 10.75 -1.80
N ASP A 198 6.67 10.31 -3.03
CA ASP A 198 6.02 9.15 -3.64
C ASP A 198 6.31 7.85 -2.86
N ARG A 199 7.51 7.71 -2.27
CA ARG A 199 7.82 6.60 -1.34
C ARG A 199 6.91 6.62 -0.12
N LEU A 200 6.90 7.73 0.64
CA LEU A 200 6.04 7.84 1.83
C LEU A 200 4.56 7.71 1.46
N LEU A 201 4.12 8.24 0.31
CA LEU A 201 2.75 8.12 -0.16
C LEU A 201 2.35 6.65 -0.33
N SER A 202 3.21 5.85 -0.96
CA SER A 202 2.97 4.42 -1.14
C SER A 202 2.88 3.68 0.19
N HIS A 203 3.77 3.98 1.15
CA HIS A 203 3.71 3.37 2.47
C HIS A 203 2.47 3.80 3.26
N ALA A 204 2.06 5.06 3.15
CA ALA A 204 0.85 5.55 3.80
C ALA A 204 -0.42 4.87 3.25
N VAL A 205 -0.51 4.64 1.93
CA VAL A 205 -1.60 3.82 1.35
C VAL A 205 -1.62 2.43 1.98
N ASN A 206 -0.48 1.72 1.94
CA ASN A 206 -0.37 0.36 2.48
C ASN A 206 -0.72 0.30 3.97
N ALA A 207 -0.25 1.26 4.77
CA ALA A 207 -0.53 1.31 6.21
C ALA A 207 -2.02 1.53 6.51
N LEU A 208 -2.68 2.40 5.75
CA LEU A 208 -4.11 2.69 5.94
C LEU A 208 -5.00 1.55 5.45
N GLU A 209 -4.64 0.87 4.36
CA GLU A 209 -5.30 -0.35 3.91
C GLU A 209 -5.13 -1.48 4.94
N CYS A 210 -3.91 -1.67 5.44
CA CYS A 210 -3.61 -2.63 6.49
C CYS A 210 -4.44 -2.38 7.75
N ALA A 211 -4.48 -1.12 8.21
CA ALA A 211 -5.31 -0.72 9.34
C ALA A 211 -6.80 -0.99 9.09
N SER A 212 -7.28 -0.91 7.86
CA SER A 212 -8.69 -1.19 7.54
C SER A 212 -9.04 -2.69 7.59
N ASN A 213 -8.05 -3.58 7.57
CA ASN A 213 -8.23 -5.04 7.65
C ASN A 213 -8.14 -5.60 9.09
N LEU A 214 -7.72 -4.78 10.04
CA LEU A 214 -7.56 -5.15 11.44
C LEU A 214 -8.83 -4.91 12.25
N PRO A 215 -8.97 -5.54 13.43
CA PRO A 215 -10.07 -5.25 14.34
C PRO A 215 -10.14 -3.77 14.70
N GLU A 216 -11.35 -3.21 14.78
CA GLU A 216 -11.57 -1.80 15.11
C GLU A 216 -10.95 -1.41 16.46
N ASN A 217 -10.96 -2.34 17.42
CA ASN A 217 -10.48 -2.15 18.79
C ASN A 217 -8.95 -2.26 18.92
N GLY A 218 -8.25 -2.71 17.87
CA GLY A 218 -6.79 -2.73 17.87
C GLY A 218 -6.24 -1.32 17.60
N ASP A 219 -5.11 -0.96 18.19
CA ASP A 219 -4.53 0.39 18.08
C ASP A 219 -4.04 0.77 16.66
N GLY A 220 -4.30 -0.06 15.65
CA GLY A 220 -4.00 0.21 14.26
C GLY A 220 -2.50 0.15 13.95
N GLU A 221 -1.69 -0.42 14.84
CA GLU A 221 -0.25 -0.66 14.66
C GLU A 221 0.02 -1.95 13.86
N GLY A 222 -0.65 -2.08 12.72
CA GLY A 222 -0.46 -3.22 11.81
C GLY A 222 0.66 -3.03 10.81
N TYR A 223 1.28 -1.84 10.76
CA TYR A 223 2.24 -1.49 9.74
C TYR A 223 3.28 -0.55 10.34
N HIS A 224 4.52 -0.99 10.37
CA HIS A 224 5.68 -0.23 10.80
C HIS A 224 6.60 0.03 9.61
N LEU A 225 7.19 1.23 9.58
CA LEU A 225 8.18 1.63 8.58
C LEU A 225 9.35 2.28 9.30
N SER A 226 10.54 1.73 9.07
CA SER A 226 11.81 2.40 9.31
C SER A 226 12.42 2.78 7.97
N ALA A 227 12.79 4.04 7.77
CA ALA A 227 13.42 4.50 6.55
C ALA A 227 14.63 5.38 6.89
N ALA A 228 15.78 5.07 6.31
CA ALA A 228 17.04 5.73 6.59
C ALA A 228 17.81 6.09 5.32
N VAL A 229 18.42 7.28 5.31
CA VAL A 229 19.43 7.64 4.30
C VAL A 229 20.72 6.91 4.65
N THR A 230 21.15 5.99 3.78
CA THR A 230 22.35 5.17 3.99
C THR A 230 23.58 5.75 3.30
N LEU A 231 23.39 6.55 2.24
CA LEU A 231 24.45 7.30 1.58
C LEU A 231 23.90 8.62 1.02
N LEU A 232 24.65 9.70 1.17
CA LEU A 232 24.38 10.99 0.54
C LEU A 232 25.69 11.55 -0.03
N THR A 233 25.80 11.61 -1.36
CA THR A 233 26.95 12.18 -2.09
C THR A 233 26.52 13.38 -2.90
N SER A 234 27.39 13.94 -3.76
CA SER A 234 27.04 15.08 -4.62
C SER A 234 25.91 14.75 -5.62
N ARG A 235 25.86 13.53 -6.15
CA ARG A 235 24.89 13.08 -7.17
C ARG A 235 23.99 11.93 -6.74
N LEU A 236 24.32 11.18 -5.69
CA LEU A 236 23.54 10.02 -5.25
C LEU A 236 22.91 10.24 -3.87
N LEU A 237 21.68 9.75 -3.76
CA LEU A 237 21.03 9.43 -2.50
C LEU A 237 20.82 7.91 -2.48
N SER A 238 21.14 7.26 -1.38
CA SER A 238 20.68 5.90 -1.13
C SER A 238 19.87 5.80 0.15
N LEU A 239 18.82 4.99 0.10
CA LEU A 239 17.88 4.76 1.18
C LEU A 239 17.78 3.27 1.45
N ARG A 240 17.55 2.94 2.71
CA ARG A 240 17.04 1.64 3.16
C ARG A 240 15.67 1.86 3.80
N GLU A 241 14.75 0.98 3.48
CA GLU A 241 13.43 0.90 4.10
C GLU A 241 13.23 -0.50 4.63
N ASP A 242 12.84 -0.61 5.89
CA ASP A 242 12.45 -1.86 6.53
C ASP A 242 10.99 -1.71 6.98
N ILE A 243 10.19 -2.71 6.63
CA ILE A 243 8.76 -2.75 6.87
C ILE A 243 8.46 -4.00 7.67
N ASP A 244 7.70 -3.86 8.73
CA ASP A 244 7.08 -4.97 9.46
C ASP A 244 5.58 -4.74 9.48
N TYR A 245 4.79 -5.75 9.14
CA TYR A 245 3.35 -5.59 9.09
C TYR A 245 2.58 -6.85 9.45
N TYR A 246 1.39 -6.64 10.01
CA TYR A 246 0.38 -7.65 10.23
C TYR A 246 -0.99 -7.05 9.95
N CYS A 247 -1.60 -7.46 8.84
CA CYS A 247 -2.89 -6.92 8.38
C CYS A 247 -4.06 -7.89 8.62
N GLY A 248 -3.91 -8.81 9.59
CA GLY A 248 -4.93 -9.80 9.94
C GLY A 248 -4.88 -11.09 9.10
N GLY A 249 -3.71 -11.43 8.57
CA GLY A 249 -3.42 -12.71 7.90
C GLY A 249 -3.03 -13.82 8.89
N ALA A 250 -2.38 -14.87 8.39
CA ALA A 250 -1.95 -16.01 9.20
C ALA A 250 -0.76 -15.68 10.12
N HIS A 251 0.18 -14.86 9.66
CA HIS A 251 1.37 -14.42 10.39
C HIS A 251 1.71 -12.96 10.04
N PRO A 252 2.52 -12.25 10.84
CA PRO A 252 3.17 -11.02 10.41
C PRO A 252 4.11 -11.30 9.24
N ASP A 253 4.46 -10.27 8.50
CA ASP A 253 5.45 -10.30 7.42
C ASP A 253 6.39 -9.10 7.55
N SER A 254 7.58 -9.24 6.99
CA SER A 254 8.57 -8.17 6.93
C SER A 254 9.16 -8.05 5.52
N ALA A 255 9.56 -6.85 5.14
CA ALA A 255 10.22 -6.62 3.87
C ALA A 255 11.28 -5.53 4.01
N THR A 256 12.45 -5.76 3.40
CA THR A 256 13.48 -4.74 3.22
C THR A 256 13.48 -4.28 1.76
N SER A 257 13.64 -2.98 1.56
CA SER A 257 13.85 -2.36 0.25
C SER A 257 15.07 -1.44 0.29
N GLY A 258 15.83 -1.43 -0.80
CA GLY A 258 16.94 -0.51 -0.99
C GLY A 258 16.70 0.34 -2.23
N LEU A 259 16.97 1.64 -2.13
CA LEU A 259 16.85 2.58 -3.25
C LEU A 259 18.15 3.31 -3.48
N ILE A 260 18.45 3.56 -4.75
CA ILE A 260 19.53 4.43 -5.19
C ILE A 260 18.91 5.44 -6.15
N LEU A 261 18.97 6.72 -5.80
CA LEU A 261 18.35 7.80 -6.54
C LEU A 261 19.40 8.82 -6.98
N ASP A 262 19.24 9.33 -8.20
CA ASP A 262 19.97 10.50 -8.66
C ASP A 262 19.42 11.75 -7.95
N ARG A 263 20.30 12.55 -7.34
CA ARG A 263 19.90 13.69 -6.52
C ARG A 263 19.30 14.83 -7.31
N ALA A 264 19.67 14.97 -8.58
CA ALA A 264 19.17 16.05 -9.42
C ALA A 264 17.74 15.76 -9.89
N SER A 265 17.48 14.54 -10.35
CA SER A 265 16.23 14.16 -10.99
C SER A 265 15.26 13.39 -10.09
N GLY A 266 15.74 12.78 -9.00
CA GLY A 266 14.97 11.84 -8.18
C GLY A 266 14.73 10.48 -8.86
N ARG A 267 15.35 10.22 -10.02
CA ARG A 267 15.15 8.97 -10.75
C ARG A 267 15.96 7.84 -10.13
N PRO A 268 15.45 6.59 -10.14
CA PRO A 268 16.23 5.43 -9.77
C PRO A 268 17.48 5.29 -10.63
N VAL A 269 18.62 5.02 -9.98
CA VAL A 269 19.88 4.67 -10.63
C VAL A 269 20.00 3.15 -10.61
N PRO A 270 19.88 2.48 -11.76
CA PRO A 270 20.02 1.02 -11.81
C PRO A 270 21.47 0.63 -11.49
N LEU A 271 21.65 -0.52 -10.85
CA LEU A 271 22.99 -1.03 -10.54
C LEU A 271 23.88 -1.16 -11.77
N SER A 272 23.32 -1.51 -12.93
CA SER A 272 24.05 -1.59 -14.19
C SER A 272 24.66 -0.26 -14.65
N ALA A 273 24.12 0.89 -14.21
CA ALA A 273 24.71 2.19 -14.48
C ALA A 273 25.96 2.47 -13.61
N LEU A 274 26.06 1.83 -12.44
CA LEU A 274 27.20 1.94 -11.52
C LEU A 274 28.24 0.84 -11.79
N TRP A 275 27.77 -0.39 -11.94
CA TRP A 275 28.54 -1.60 -12.21
C TRP A 275 27.81 -2.50 -13.22
N PRO A 276 28.09 -2.37 -14.53
CA PRO A 276 27.44 -3.16 -15.58
C PRO A 276 27.63 -4.68 -15.43
N SER A 277 28.70 -5.08 -14.73
CA SER A 277 29.05 -6.48 -14.47
C SER A 277 28.28 -7.12 -13.30
N LEU A 278 27.55 -6.32 -12.49
CA LEU A 278 26.76 -6.85 -11.37
C LEU A 278 25.41 -7.38 -11.85
N THR A 279 25.42 -8.62 -12.33
CA THR A 279 24.21 -9.42 -12.58
C THR A 279 23.64 -9.97 -11.26
N PRO A 280 22.36 -10.39 -11.22
CA PRO A 280 21.79 -11.09 -10.05
C PRO A 280 22.67 -12.23 -9.53
N THR A 281 23.13 -13.11 -10.43
CA THR A 281 24.04 -14.22 -10.07
C THR A 281 25.35 -13.72 -9.47
N ARG A 282 25.91 -12.62 -9.99
CA ARG A 282 27.14 -12.03 -9.43
C ARG A 282 26.90 -11.42 -8.06
N LEU A 283 25.74 -10.80 -7.83
CA LEU A 283 25.34 -10.30 -6.51
C LEU A 283 25.23 -11.44 -5.51
N LYS A 284 24.60 -12.57 -5.87
CA LYS A 284 24.53 -13.75 -5.02
C LYS A 284 25.92 -14.31 -4.69
N ALA A 285 26.81 -14.41 -5.67
CA ALA A 285 28.17 -14.86 -5.43
C ALA A 285 28.96 -13.91 -4.50
N LEU A 286 28.78 -12.59 -4.65
CA LEU A 286 29.39 -11.60 -3.76
C LEU A 286 28.80 -11.67 -2.34
N TYR A 287 27.48 -11.83 -2.24
CA TYR A 287 26.79 -12.01 -0.97
C TYR A 287 27.37 -13.23 -0.24
N LEU A 288 27.34 -14.41 -0.86
CA LEU A 288 27.83 -15.66 -0.25
C LEU A 288 29.32 -15.61 0.10
N ALA A 289 30.13 -14.89 -0.67
CA ALA A 289 31.56 -14.73 -0.35
C ALA A 289 31.81 -13.75 0.81
N THR A 290 30.85 -12.87 1.11
CA THR A 290 30.97 -11.83 2.16
C THR A 290 30.22 -12.22 3.43
N SER A 291 29.09 -12.93 3.31
CA SER A 291 28.40 -13.56 4.41
C SER A 291 29.30 -14.68 4.91
N ALA A 292 30.04 -14.42 5.99
CA ALA A 292 30.73 -15.46 6.72
C ALA A 292 29.66 -16.31 7.44
N SER A 293 28.86 -17.06 6.68
CA SER A 293 28.02 -18.09 7.28
C SER A 293 28.95 -19.13 7.87
N ASP A 294 28.78 -19.41 9.17
CA ASP A 294 29.27 -20.67 9.72
C ASP A 294 28.69 -21.78 8.82
N PRO A 295 29.53 -22.65 8.21
CA PRO A 295 29.03 -23.77 7.43
C PRO A 295 28.14 -24.71 8.23
N ALA A 296 28.19 -24.65 9.58
CA ALA A 296 27.28 -25.35 10.48
C ALA A 296 26.01 -24.56 10.82
N SER A 297 25.84 -23.34 10.29
CA SER A 297 24.61 -22.57 10.49
C SER A 297 23.45 -23.17 9.70
N GLU A 298 22.27 -23.17 10.30
CA GLU A 298 21.02 -23.61 9.68
C GLU A 298 20.63 -22.77 8.44
N CYS A 299 21.35 -21.67 8.17
CA CYS A 299 21.12 -20.76 7.08
C CYS A 299 21.91 -21.08 5.79
N ASP A 300 22.99 -21.87 5.85
CA ASP A 300 23.93 -21.99 4.71
C ASP A 300 23.26 -22.58 3.46
N ASP A 301 22.58 -23.71 3.58
CA ASP A 301 21.87 -24.36 2.47
C ASP A 301 20.79 -23.44 1.89
N THR A 302 19.99 -22.81 2.77
CA THR A 302 18.94 -21.86 2.36
C THR A 302 19.54 -20.68 1.56
N LEU A 303 20.62 -20.08 2.04
CA LEU A 303 21.27 -18.95 1.38
C LEU A 303 21.95 -19.37 0.05
N ARG A 304 22.41 -20.62 -0.06
CA ARG A 304 22.94 -21.17 -1.32
C ARG A 304 21.86 -21.48 -2.33
N GLU A 305 20.66 -21.83 -1.90
CA GLU A 305 19.54 -22.20 -2.79
C GLU A 305 18.65 -21.01 -3.15
N MET A 306 18.64 -19.93 -2.35
CA MET A 306 17.76 -18.78 -2.56
C MET A 306 17.87 -18.16 -3.96
N ASP A 307 16.79 -17.54 -4.43
CA ASP A 307 16.84 -16.74 -5.65
C ASP A 307 17.83 -15.58 -5.51
N SER A 308 18.38 -15.14 -6.64
CA SER A 308 19.38 -14.05 -6.68
C SER A 308 18.75 -12.66 -6.56
N SER A 309 17.81 -12.50 -5.62
CA SER A 309 17.07 -11.27 -5.39
C SER A 309 17.48 -10.61 -4.08
N PHE A 310 17.79 -9.32 -4.16
CA PHE A 310 18.33 -8.54 -3.04
C PHE A 310 17.68 -7.17 -2.99
N ALA A 311 17.42 -6.68 -1.78
CA ALA A 311 17.35 -5.25 -1.53
C ALA A 311 18.76 -4.70 -1.59
N VAL A 312 18.93 -3.62 -2.36
CA VAL A 312 20.26 -3.05 -2.62
C VAL A 312 20.28 -1.57 -2.29
N SER A 313 21.19 -1.21 -1.37
CA SER A 313 21.46 0.17 -0.99
C SER A 313 22.96 0.43 -0.95
N LEU A 314 23.35 1.70 -0.92
CA LEU A 314 24.73 2.13 -0.80
C LEU A 314 24.96 2.68 0.60
N SER A 315 26.14 2.45 1.15
CA SER A 315 26.60 3.04 2.40
C SER A 315 27.99 3.67 2.21
N GLY A 316 28.50 4.36 3.22
CA GLY A 316 29.89 4.83 3.18
C GLY A 316 30.92 3.71 3.01
N GLY A 317 30.57 2.47 3.39
CA GLY A 317 31.46 1.31 3.29
C GLY A 317 31.38 0.55 1.97
N GLY A 318 30.29 0.64 1.22
CA GLY A 318 30.12 -0.14 0.00
C GLY A 318 28.68 -0.37 -0.46
N LEU A 319 28.50 -1.43 -1.23
CA LEU A 319 27.21 -1.93 -1.67
C LEU A 319 26.62 -2.84 -0.59
N THR A 320 25.49 -2.47 -0.03
CA THR A 320 24.76 -3.28 0.95
C THR A 320 23.79 -4.21 0.22
N LEU A 321 23.86 -5.50 0.51
CA LEU A 321 22.99 -6.54 -0.04
C LEU A 321 22.22 -7.22 1.09
N THR A 322 20.90 -7.26 0.98
CA THR A 322 20.00 -7.97 1.91
C THR A 322 19.13 -8.93 1.09
N PRO A 323 19.13 -10.25 1.36
CA PRO A 323 18.26 -11.18 0.67
C PRO A 323 16.78 -10.83 0.83
N THR A 324 15.99 -10.95 -0.23
CA THR A 324 14.54 -10.64 -0.21
C THR A 324 13.65 -11.79 -0.66
N ALA A 325 14.24 -12.93 -1.03
CA ALA A 325 13.52 -14.09 -1.56
C ALA A 325 13.60 -15.32 -0.66
N LEU A 326 13.86 -15.12 0.64
CA LEU A 326 13.86 -16.23 1.60
C LEU A 326 12.42 -16.61 1.97
N PRO A 327 12.13 -17.92 2.14
CA PRO A 327 10.89 -18.35 2.76
C PRO A 327 10.71 -17.73 4.14
N HIS A 328 9.46 -17.43 4.51
CA HIS A 328 9.14 -16.72 5.75
C HIS A 328 9.78 -17.35 7.00
N VAL A 329 9.78 -18.68 7.08
CA VAL A 329 10.32 -19.46 8.23
C VAL A 329 11.84 -19.30 8.45
N VAL A 330 12.58 -18.85 7.44
CA VAL A 330 14.04 -18.66 7.47
C VAL A 330 14.42 -17.21 7.15
N SER A 331 13.46 -16.28 7.28
CA SER A 331 13.69 -14.84 7.07
C SER A 331 14.77 -14.26 7.98
N ALA A 332 14.97 -14.85 9.17
CA ALA A 332 16.07 -14.50 10.07
C ALA A 332 17.47 -14.68 9.44
N CYS A 333 17.61 -15.53 8.41
CA CYS A 333 18.86 -15.70 7.67
C CYS A 333 19.17 -14.54 6.70
N ALA A 334 18.23 -13.62 6.46
CA ALA A 334 18.39 -12.50 5.52
C ALA A 334 19.25 -11.35 6.09
N GLU A 335 20.43 -11.67 6.60
CA GLU A 335 21.36 -10.68 7.11
C GLU A 335 21.91 -9.79 5.97
N SER A 336 22.27 -8.56 6.33
CA SER A 336 22.81 -7.61 5.37
C SER A 336 24.33 -7.67 5.36
N VAL A 337 24.93 -7.79 4.18
CA VAL A 337 26.38 -7.72 4.01
C VAL A 337 26.78 -6.47 3.24
N VAL A 338 27.98 -5.95 3.53
CA VAL A 338 28.54 -4.80 2.81
C VAL A 338 29.69 -5.28 1.95
N VAL A 339 29.52 -5.19 0.62
CA VAL A 339 30.58 -5.47 -0.36
C VAL A 339 31.39 -4.19 -0.56
N PRO A 340 32.68 -4.15 -0.16
CA PRO A 340 33.46 -2.92 -0.19
C PRO A 340 33.63 -2.36 -1.61
N TYR A 341 33.60 -1.03 -1.77
CA TYR A 341 33.78 -0.41 -3.09
C TYR A 341 35.07 -0.84 -3.79
N GLY A 342 36.16 -1.02 -3.04
CA GLY A 342 37.45 -1.51 -3.58
C GLY A 342 37.33 -2.84 -4.32
N GLN A 343 36.50 -3.77 -3.82
CA GLN A 343 36.24 -5.05 -4.47
C GLN A 343 35.42 -4.90 -5.76
N LEU A 344 34.54 -3.90 -5.79
CA LEU A 344 33.66 -3.61 -6.93
C LEU A 344 34.34 -2.77 -8.02
N ARG A 345 35.48 -2.14 -7.73
CA ARG A 345 36.11 -1.13 -8.60
C ARG A 345 36.43 -1.63 -10.01
N ARG A 346 36.88 -2.89 -10.15
CA ARG A 346 37.20 -3.46 -11.48
C ARG A 346 35.99 -3.58 -12.39
N GLY A 347 34.80 -3.74 -11.82
CA GLY A 347 33.54 -3.88 -12.54
C GLY A 347 32.73 -2.58 -12.65
N ALA A 348 33.27 -1.48 -12.12
CA ALA A 348 32.60 -0.17 -12.12
C ALA A 348 32.59 0.44 -13.52
N ASN A 349 31.58 1.25 -13.81
CA ASN A 349 31.49 2.01 -15.04
C ASN A 349 32.20 3.37 -14.88
N PRO A 350 33.44 3.55 -15.39
CA PRO A 350 34.16 4.83 -15.27
C PRO A 350 33.50 5.96 -16.06
N ALA A 351 32.66 5.66 -17.05
CA ALA A 351 31.89 6.66 -17.79
C ALA A 351 30.61 7.08 -17.05
N SER A 352 30.26 6.42 -15.94
CA SER A 352 29.11 6.78 -15.13
C SER A 352 29.31 8.15 -14.48
N PRO A 353 28.31 9.05 -14.50
CA PRO A 353 28.41 10.33 -13.82
C PRO A 353 28.58 10.18 -12.29
N TYR A 354 28.28 9.00 -11.75
CA TYR A 354 28.37 8.67 -10.33
C TYR A 354 29.72 8.06 -9.93
N PHE A 355 30.63 7.78 -10.87
CA PHE A 355 31.87 7.07 -10.58
C PHE A 355 32.72 7.78 -9.53
N THR A 356 32.87 9.11 -9.63
CA THR A 356 33.68 9.92 -8.71
C THR A 356 33.08 10.03 -7.31
N ASP A 357 31.76 9.87 -7.18
CA ASP A 357 31.09 9.85 -5.87
C ASP A 357 31.41 8.56 -5.09
N LEU A 358 31.61 7.43 -5.79
CA LEU A 358 31.90 6.13 -5.18
C LEU A 358 33.40 5.80 -5.12
N TYR A 359 34.18 6.44 -6.00
CA TYR A 359 35.62 6.25 -6.15
C TYR A 359 36.34 7.60 -6.20
N PRO A 360 36.37 8.34 -5.07
CA PRO A 360 37.15 9.57 -4.99
C PRO A 360 38.64 9.27 -5.25
N LYS A 361 39.35 10.28 -5.76
CA LYS A 361 40.77 10.18 -6.11
C LYS A 361 41.66 10.01 -4.89
#